data_AF-A0A6G0NMP5-F1
#
_entry.id   AF-A0A6G0NMP5-F1
#
_cell.length_a   1.000
_cell.length_b   1.000
_cell.length_c   1.000
_cell.angle_alpha   90.00
_cell.angle_beta   90.00
_cell.angle_gamma   90.00
#
_symmetry.space_group_name_H-M   'P 1'
#
loop_
_entity.id
_entity.type
_entity.pdbx_description
1 polymer ?
#
loop_
_entity_poly.entity_id
_entity_poly.type
_entity_poly.pdbx_seq_one_letter_code
_entity_poly.pdbx_strand_id
1 'polypeptide(L)'
;MTTSAAAEQDASGWHDVEQALTALDLPPVPPTSDPQRLLGYVLNILPRYTEMEMLTTHLRLHASTLEQDMEQVKSHVRLLTREAASEREKKQFLERYAAQVVKERNDLLHSRGSSKKKSAAATASHFVWHNCCKKNTSHAMDLAPSILAFRGEKLQEATKQIEALQEEVRNQELLRKELDFLLKKTQREHDSKVAADRKHIQQLEKQILQRSALHSSLERKLYEVESSLARHDKNKDEELGIVSDRIREAQARIASLEKENASLHDQVSSLSSDRDRLTELLEETTESKDVFADQIDELAEKCQSLESEVEALRSEIDMLQTKDINDIRTQYAVRIDRLQKDNAANEQKLRQEIDRVKQELKKRDESLAQTANQWVGKHFRIW
;
A
#
# COMPACT_ATOMS: atom_id res chain seq x y z
N MET A 1 10.23 -33.26 -7.01
CA MET A 1 10.87 -34.08 -5.96
C MET A 1 12.39 -33.99 -6.07
N THR A 2 12.98 -32.81 -5.85
CA THR A 2 14.44 -32.59 -5.95
C THR A 2 14.92 -31.47 -5.02
N THR A 3 14.20 -31.19 -3.94
CA THR A 3 14.53 -30.13 -2.97
C THR A 3 15.20 -30.66 -1.69
N SER A 4 15.36 -31.97 -1.53
CA SER A 4 15.84 -32.58 -0.28
C SER A 4 17.37 -32.68 -0.18
N ALA A 5 18.10 -32.75 -1.30
CA ALA A 5 19.54 -33.07 -1.27
C ALA A 5 20.46 -31.85 -1.05
N ALA A 6 20.00 -30.64 -1.35
CA ALA A 6 20.81 -29.42 -1.18
C ALA A 6 20.78 -28.89 0.28
N ALA A 7 19.73 -29.21 1.04
CA ALA A 7 19.61 -28.81 2.44
C ALA A 7 20.51 -29.66 3.37
N GLU A 8 20.84 -30.89 2.97
CA GLU A 8 21.67 -31.80 3.79
C GLU A 8 23.18 -31.47 3.74
N GLN A 9 23.67 -30.84 2.66
CA GLN A 9 25.10 -30.46 2.54
C GLN A 9 25.45 -29.12 3.22
N ASP A 10 24.52 -28.15 3.27
CA ASP A 10 24.73 -26.92 4.06
C ASP A 10 24.62 -27.20 5.58
N ALA A 11 23.83 -28.20 5.97
CA ALA A 11 23.74 -28.65 7.37
C ALA A 11 25.05 -29.30 7.85
N SER A 12 25.77 -30.04 6.99
CA SER A 12 27.01 -30.72 7.39
C SER A 12 28.16 -29.78 7.69
N GLY A 13 28.31 -28.68 6.92
CA GLY A 13 29.38 -27.71 7.15
C GLY A 13 29.18 -26.88 8.44
N TRP A 14 27.94 -26.51 8.75
CA TRP A 14 27.61 -25.84 10.00
C TRP A 14 27.74 -26.78 11.20
N HIS A 15 27.41 -28.06 11.05
CA HIS A 15 27.66 -29.06 12.09
C HIS A 15 29.15 -29.25 12.40
N ASP A 16 30.04 -29.22 11.42
CA ASP A 16 31.48 -29.30 11.65
C ASP A 16 32.02 -28.06 12.38
N VAL A 17 31.51 -26.87 12.02
CA VAL A 17 31.84 -25.61 12.71
C VAL A 17 31.29 -25.61 14.13
N GLU A 18 30.06 -26.08 14.33
CA GLU A 18 29.41 -26.19 15.64
C GLU A 18 30.11 -27.24 16.52
N GLN A 19 30.55 -28.37 15.95
CA GLN A 19 31.39 -29.36 16.64
C GLN A 19 32.75 -28.79 17.02
N ALA A 20 33.40 -28.03 16.13
CA ALA A 20 34.68 -27.37 16.42
C ALA A 20 34.54 -26.28 17.51
N LEU A 21 33.47 -25.49 17.47
CA LEU A 21 33.15 -24.49 18.50
C LEU A 21 32.83 -25.16 19.85
N THR A 22 32.11 -26.28 19.83
CA THR A 22 31.80 -27.08 21.03
C THR A 22 33.07 -27.73 21.61
N ALA A 23 33.98 -28.23 20.76
CA ALA A 23 35.26 -28.77 21.18
C ALA A 23 36.21 -27.73 21.80
N LEU A 24 35.98 -26.43 21.52
CA LEU A 24 36.71 -25.29 22.07
C LEU A 24 35.97 -24.63 23.25
N ASP A 25 34.88 -25.22 23.73
CA ASP A 25 33.87 -24.67 24.67
C ASP A 25 33.50 -23.21 24.36
N LEU A 26 33.37 -22.85 23.08
CA LEU A 26 32.91 -21.54 22.66
C LEU A 26 31.38 -21.53 22.53
N PRO A 27 30.70 -20.47 22.99
CA PRO A 27 29.25 -20.37 22.84
C PRO A 27 28.85 -20.35 21.36
N PRO A 28 27.63 -20.79 21.02
CA PRO A 28 27.12 -20.76 19.65
C PRO A 28 26.93 -19.31 19.16
N VAL A 29 27.25 -19.05 17.89
CA VAL A 29 27.16 -17.72 17.27
C VAL A 29 25.68 -17.28 17.27
N PRO A 30 25.33 -16.12 17.85
CA PRO A 30 23.96 -15.63 17.82
C PRO A 30 23.58 -15.18 16.39
N PRO A 31 22.28 -15.25 16.03
CA PRO A 31 21.80 -14.81 14.72
C PRO A 31 22.10 -13.33 14.48
N THR A 32 22.41 -12.97 13.23
CA THR A 32 22.84 -11.62 12.82
C THR A 32 21.75 -10.56 12.87
N SER A 33 20.53 -10.93 13.26
CA SER A 33 19.39 -10.04 13.41
C SER A 33 19.46 -9.11 14.62
N ASP A 34 20.36 -9.35 15.58
CA ASP A 34 20.53 -8.53 16.78
C ASP A 34 22.00 -8.10 17.01
N PRO A 35 22.35 -6.83 16.70
CA PRO A 35 23.73 -6.35 16.80
C PRO A 35 24.22 -6.23 18.26
N GLN A 36 23.33 -6.07 19.25
CA GLN A 36 23.74 -5.98 20.66
C GLN A 36 24.17 -7.35 21.19
N ARG A 37 23.46 -8.41 20.78
CA ARG A 37 23.78 -9.79 21.13
C ARG A 37 25.07 -10.28 20.45
N LEU A 38 25.30 -9.86 19.21
CA LEU A 38 26.58 -10.08 18.52
C LEU A 38 27.75 -9.39 19.23
N LEU A 39 27.58 -8.15 19.66
CA LEU A 39 28.64 -7.43 20.39
C LEU A 39 28.98 -8.13 21.72
N GLY A 40 27.96 -8.56 22.48
CA GLY A 40 28.18 -9.33 23.71
C GLY A 40 28.89 -10.66 23.47
N TYR A 41 28.58 -11.34 22.36
CA TYR A 41 29.25 -12.57 21.94
C TYR A 41 30.74 -12.34 21.64
N VAL A 42 31.06 -11.31 20.86
CA VAL A 42 32.45 -10.95 20.52
C VAL A 42 33.25 -10.65 21.79
N LEU A 43 32.70 -9.87 22.71
CA LEU A 43 33.37 -9.53 23.97
C LEU A 43 33.62 -10.75 24.86
N ASN A 44 32.76 -11.77 24.79
CA ASN A 44 32.92 -13.01 25.57
C ASN A 44 34.01 -13.93 24.99
N ILE A 45 34.19 -13.94 23.66
CA ILE A 45 35.16 -14.82 22.99
C ILE A 45 36.55 -14.19 22.87
N LEU A 46 36.62 -12.85 22.84
CA LEU A 46 37.87 -12.12 22.65
C LEU A 46 39.00 -12.56 23.60
N PRO A 47 38.77 -12.75 24.92
CA PRO A 47 39.84 -13.18 25.84
C PRO A 47 40.39 -14.57 25.47
N ARG A 48 39.49 -15.52 25.17
CA ARG A 48 39.85 -16.91 24.85
C ARG A 48 40.52 -17.04 23.49
N TYR A 49 40.10 -16.24 22.51
CA TYR A 49 40.78 -16.10 21.23
C TYR A 49 42.20 -15.55 21.41
N THR A 50 42.36 -14.52 22.26
CA THR A 50 43.68 -13.93 22.57
C THR A 50 44.61 -14.94 23.24
N GLU A 51 44.11 -15.75 24.17
CA GLU A 51 44.88 -16.84 24.80
C GLU A 51 45.35 -17.89 23.79
N MET A 52 44.48 -18.31 22.86
CA MET A 52 44.84 -19.26 21.82
C MET A 52 45.89 -18.71 20.85
N GLU A 53 45.76 -17.46 20.43
CA GLU A 53 46.76 -16.78 19.59
C GLU A 53 48.10 -16.68 20.33
N MET A 54 48.08 -16.30 21.62
CA MET A 54 49.28 -16.23 22.45
C MET A 54 49.95 -17.61 22.58
N LEU A 55 49.19 -18.67 22.87
CA LEU A 55 49.70 -20.04 22.93
C LEU A 55 50.33 -20.47 21.59
N THR A 56 49.67 -20.14 20.48
CA THR A 56 50.15 -20.44 19.13
C THR A 56 51.48 -19.74 18.85
N THR A 57 51.60 -18.47 19.24
CA THR A 57 52.87 -17.74 19.12
C THR A 57 53.97 -18.33 20.00
N HIS A 58 53.65 -18.74 21.23
CA HIS A 58 54.61 -19.37 22.14
C HIS A 58 55.11 -20.71 21.61
N LEU A 59 54.21 -21.55 21.07
CA LEU A 59 54.57 -22.82 20.44
C LEU A 59 55.46 -22.61 19.20
N ARG A 60 55.18 -21.60 18.39
CA ARG A 60 56.00 -21.25 17.22
C ARG A 60 57.41 -20.81 17.62
N LEU A 61 57.54 -19.99 18.67
CA LEU A 61 58.83 -19.58 19.21
C LEU A 61 59.60 -20.78 19.78
N HIS A 62 58.94 -21.62 20.57
CA HIS A 62 59.55 -22.82 21.13
C HIS A 62 60.05 -23.79 20.04
N ALA A 63 59.27 -23.98 18.97
CA ALA A 63 59.69 -24.79 17.81
C ALA A 63 60.92 -24.20 17.13
N SER A 64 60.97 -22.87 16.93
CA SER A 64 62.13 -22.19 16.36
C SER A 64 63.38 -22.31 17.25
N THR A 65 63.24 -22.25 18.58
CA THR A 65 64.35 -22.47 19.51
C THR A 65 64.89 -23.91 19.40
N LEU A 66 64.01 -24.91 19.35
CA LEU A 66 64.41 -26.31 19.17
C LEU A 66 65.15 -26.54 17.85
N GLU A 67 64.72 -25.89 16.77
CA GLU A 67 65.42 -25.95 15.48
C GLU A 67 66.82 -25.36 15.56
N GLN A 68 66.98 -24.24 16.26
CA GLN A 68 68.28 -23.60 16.47
C GLN A 68 69.22 -24.50 17.29
N ASP A 69 68.74 -25.10 18.38
CA ASP A 69 69.51 -26.02 19.21
C ASP A 69 69.93 -27.27 18.43
N MET A 70 69.04 -27.82 17.59
CA MET A 70 69.35 -28.91 16.68
C MET A 70 70.47 -28.54 15.69
N GLU A 71 70.47 -27.32 15.15
CA GLU A 71 71.53 -26.89 14.23
C GLU A 71 72.87 -26.67 14.95
N GLN A 72 72.85 -26.20 16.20
CA GLN A 72 74.05 -26.14 17.04
C GLN A 72 74.64 -27.53 17.27
N VAL A 73 73.81 -28.52 17.64
CA VAL A 73 74.26 -29.91 17.82
C VAL A 73 74.84 -30.47 16.52
N LYS A 74 74.17 -30.27 15.37
CA LYS A 74 74.70 -30.67 14.06
C LYS A 74 76.06 -30.03 13.76
N SER A 75 76.23 -28.74 14.08
CA SER A 75 77.50 -28.04 13.87
C SER A 75 78.62 -28.64 14.72
N HIS A 76 78.32 -29.00 15.98
CA HIS A 76 79.28 -29.61 16.89
C HIS A 76 79.69 -31.01 16.42
N VAL A 77 78.74 -31.82 15.95
CA VAL A 77 79.02 -33.15 15.37
C VAL A 77 79.92 -33.04 14.13
N ARG A 78 79.68 -32.05 13.25
CA ARG A 78 80.54 -31.80 12.07
C ARG A 78 81.97 -31.47 12.49
N LEU A 79 82.16 -30.69 13.56
CA LEU A 79 83.47 -30.33 14.09
C LEU A 79 84.21 -31.56 14.65
N LEU A 80 83.56 -32.33 15.53
CA LEU A 80 84.14 -33.57 16.09
C LEU A 80 84.50 -34.58 15.00
N THR A 81 83.70 -34.66 13.94
CA THR A 81 83.98 -35.55 12.79
C THR A 81 85.26 -35.14 12.07
N ARG A 82 85.50 -33.83 11.88
CA ARG A 82 86.73 -33.31 11.27
C ARG A 82 87.95 -33.57 12.16
N GLU A 83 87.83 -33.33 13.46
CA GLU A 83 88.90 -33.61 14.42
C GLU A 83 89.27 -35.10 14.41
N ALA A 84 88.28 -35.98 14.46
CA ALA A 84 88.49 -37.42 14.37
C ALA A 84 89.14 -37.85 13.05
N ALA A 85 88.83 -37.17 11.93
CA ALA A 85 89.52 -37.41 10.66
C ALA A 85 91.00 -36.99 10.73
N SER A 86 91.28 -35.82 11.29
CA SER A 86 92.66 -35.32 11.46
C SER A 86 93.51 -36.22 12.37
N GLU A 87 92.93 -36.79 13.43
CA GLU A 87 93.61 -37.75 14.31
C GLU A 87 93.91 -39.07 13.60
N ARG A 88 93.01 -39.55 12.71
CA ARG A 88 93.29 -40.72 11.86
C ARG A 88 94.45 -40.45 10.91
N GLU A 89 94.54 -39.26 10.33
CA GLU A 89 95.66 -38.88 9.46
C GLU A 89 96.99 -38.82 10.22
N LYS A 90 97.01 -38.21 11.42
CA LYS A 90 98.20 -38.20 12.29
C LYS A 90 98.66 -39.62 12.63
N LYS A 91 97.72 -40.51 12.97
CA LYS A 91 98.01 -41.91 13.23
C LYS A 91 98.65 -42.59 11.99
N GLN A 92 98.07 -42.42 10.81
CA GLN A 92 98.62 -42.98 9.56
C GLN A 92 100.03 -42.43 9.27
N PHE A 93 100.26 -41.14 9.53
CA PHE A 93 101.58 -40.54 9.40
C PHE A 93 102.59 -41.19 10.35
N LEU A 94 102.25 -41.36 11.62
CA LEU A 94 103.12 -42.02 12.61
C LEU A 94 103.42 -43.47 12.25
N GLU A 95 102.42 -44.21 11.75
CA GLU A 95 102.60 -45.59 11.26
C GLU A 95 103.58 -45.65 10.07
N ARG A 96 103.44 -44.73 9.10
CA ARG A 96 104.38 -44.61 7.97
C ARG A 96 105.78 -44.22 8.43
N TYR A 97 105.89 -43.26 9.36
CA TYR A 97 107.16 -42.83 9.92
C TYR A 97 107.86 -43.98 10.66
N ALA A 98 107.15 -44.72 11.50
CA ALA A 98 107.68 -45.89 12.17
C ALA A 98 108.15 -46.96 11.17
N ALA A 99 107.38 -47.21 10.11
CA ALA A 99 107.78 -48.13 9.04
C ALA A 99 109.05 -47.67 8.31
N GLN A 100 109.18 -46.37 8.04
CA GLN A 100 110.36 -45.76 7.42
C GLN A 100 111.61 -45.91 8.31
N VAL A 101 111.50 -45.62 9.61
CA VAL A 101 112.62 -45.78 10.56
C VAL A 101 113.08 -47.23 10.64
N VAL A 102 112.15 -48.20 10.65
CA VAL A 102 112.48 -49.63 10.62
C VAL A 102 113.19 -50.00 9.31
N LYS A 103 112.75 -49.44 8.18
CA LYS A 103 113.38 -49.65 6.87
C LYS A 103 114.79 -49.09 6.82
N GLU A 104 115.00 -47.85 7.25
CA GLU A 104 116.33 -47.21 7.29
C GLU A 104 117.30 -47.96 8.20
N ARG A 105 116.83 -48.43 9.37
CA ARG A 105 117.63 -49.31 10.24
C ARG A 105 118.02 -50.61 9.52
N ASN A 106 117.10 -51.21 8.78
CA ASN A 106 117.34 -52.44 8.03
C ASN A 106 118.34 -52.22 6.88
N ASP A 107 118.19 -51.11 6.15
CA ASP A 107 119.08 -50.71 5.06
C ASP A 107 120.49 -50.37 5.58
N LEU A 108 120.64 -49.77 6.77
CA LEU A 108 121.94 -49.56 7.42
C LEU A 108 122.64 -50.86 7.84
N LEU A 109 121.87 -51.91 8.18
CA LEU A 109 122.42 -53.23 8.48
C LEU A 109 122.86 -53.96 7.20
N HIS A 110 122.16 -53.76 6.08
CA HIS A 110 122.46 -54.43 4.81
C HIS A 110 123.43 -53.67 3.88
N SER A 111 123.54 -52.35 4.01
CA SER A 111 124.47 -51.53 3.23
C SER A 111 125.93 -51.57 3.70
N ARG A 112 126.20 -51.99 4.96
CA ARG A 112 127.57 -52.26 5.44
C ARG A 112 128.17 -53.56 4.89
N GLY A 113 127.43 -54.35 4.13
CA GLY A 113 127.83 -55.69 3.69
C GLY A 113 128.13 -55.87 2.21
N SER A 114 128.05 -54.85 1.35
CA SER A 114 128.16 -55.07 -0.11
C SER A 114 129.06 -54.04 -0.81
N SER A 115 130.36 -54.31 -0.79
CA SER A 115 131.28 -53.83 -1.82
C SER A 115 132.08 -55.01 -2.40
N LYS A 116 131.92 -55.19 -3.72
CA LYS A 116 132.75 -55.95 -4.70
C LYS A 116 132.66 -57.49 -4.79
N LYS A 117 131.96 -57.88 -5.87
CA LYS A 117 132.35 -58.71 -7.04
C LYS A 117 132.61 -60.23 -6.92
N LYS A 118 131.65 -60.95 -7.52
CA LYS A 118 131.69 -61.95 -8.62
C LYS A 118 132.40 -63.32 -8.47
N SER A 119 131.59 -64.31 -8.88
CA SER A 119 131.82 -65.59 -9.59
C SER A 119 132.18 -66.87 -8.80
N ALA A 120 131.13 -67.70 -8.69
CA ALA A 120 130.99 -69.08 -9.16
C ALA A 120 131.84 -70.23 -8.55
N ALA A 121 131.04 -71.19 -8.03
CA ALA A 121 131.25 -72.64 -7.93
C ALA A 121 132.10 -73.20 -6.78
N ALA A 122 131.37 -73.51 -5.71
CA ALA A 122 131.42 -74.69 -4.85
C ALA A 122 132.75 -75.12 -4.16
N THR A 123 132.61 -75.21 -2.82
CA THR A 123 133.34 -76.07 -1.88
C THR A 123 134.81 -75.76 -1.58
N ALA A 124 135.04 -74.99 -0.51
CA ALA A 124 136.05 -75.26 0.52
C ALA A 124 135.91 -74.28 1.71
N SER A 125 135.75 -74.86 2.91
CA SER A 125 136.28 -74.47 4.24
C SER A 125 136.61 -72.99 4.55
N HIS A 126 136.00 -72.30 5.52
CA HIS A 126 135.99 -72.45 7.00
C HIS A 126 136.84 -71.35 7.67
N PHE A 127 136.38 -70.86 8.84
CA PHE A 127 137.07 -70.04 9.87
C PHE A 127 137.17 -68.50 9.59
N VAL A 128 136.91 -67.54 10.50
CA VAL A 128 136.74 -67.46 11.96
C VAL A 128 135.98 -66.15 12.30
N TRP A 129 134.96 -66.16 13.18
CA TRP A 129 134.84 -65.29 14.38
C TRP A 129 133.59 -65.69 15.19
N HIS A 130 133.88 -66.54 16.17
CA HIS A 130 133.30 -66.72 17.51
C HIS A 130 131.89 -67.29 17.70
N ASN A 131 131.91 -68.56 18.12
CA ASN A 131 131.43 -69.17 19.38
C ASN A 131 130.98 -68.27 20.57
N CYS A 132 130.54 -67.03 20.39
CA CYS A 132 129.99 -66.17 21.46
C CYS A 132 128.45 -66.12 21.50
N CYS A 133 127.72 -66.58 20.47
CA CYS A 133 126.25 -66.54 20.46
C CYS A 133 125.55 -67.88 20.75
N LYS A 134 126.29 -68.96 21.06
CA LYS A 134 125.72 -70.29 21.35
C LYS A 134 125.16 -70.44 22.78
N LYS A 135 125.10 -69.34 23.56
CA LYS A 135 124.51 -69.29 24.90
C LYS A 135 123.27 -68.40 25.02
N ASN A 136 122.69 -67.91 23.92
CA ASN A 136 121.45 -67.12 23.95
C ASN A 136 120.32 -67.64 23.04
N THR A 137 120.38 -68.91 22.64
CA THR A 137 119.27 -69.60 21.95
C THR A 137 118.10 -69.98 22.88
N SER A 138 118.07 -69.46 24.11
CA SER A 138 116.89 -69.49 25.00
C SER A 138 115.97 -68.26 24.85
N HIS A 139 116.24 -67.34 23.91
CA HIS A 139 115.41 -66.14 23.70
C HIS A 139 115.11 -65.76 22.24
N ALA A 140 115.27 -66.67 21.28
CA ALA A 140 114.65 -66.49 19.97
C ALA A 140 113.18 -66.91 20.06
N MET A 141 112.35 -66.02 20.60
CA MET A 141 110.90 -66.13 20.50
C MET A 141 110.52 -66.32 19.04
N ASP A 142 109.92 -67.46 18.73
CA ASP A 142 109.06 -67.70 17.57
C ASP A 142 107.89 -66.70 17.57
N LEU A 143 108.17 -65.44 17.22
CA LEU A 143 107.19 -64.37 17.09
C LEU A 143 106.82 -64.08 15.62
N ALA A 144 107.25 -64.91 14.69
CA ALA A 144 106.94 -64.77 13.27
C ALA A 144 105.87 -65.75 12.73
N PRO A 145 104.90 -66.18 13.55
CA PRO A 145 103.54 -66.44 13.04
C PRO A 145 102.51 -65.35 13.37
N SER A 146 102.87 -64.26 14.06
CA SER A 146 101.88 -63.33 14.63
C SER A 146 101.70 -62.00 13.87
N ILE A 147 102.77 -61.30 13.44
CA ILE A 147 102.63 -59.92 12.93
C ILE A 147 102.08 -59.87 11.49
N LEU A 148 102.43 -60.83 10.63
CA LEU A 148 101.89 -60.94 9.26
C LEU A 148 100.43 -61.41 9.28
N ALA A 149 100.08 -62.34 10.18
CA ALA A 149 98.70 -62.78 10.41
C ALA A 149 97.83 -61.65 10.99
N PHE A 150 98.30 -60.94 12.03
CA PHE A 150 97.59 -59.78 12.59
C PHE A 150 97.43 -58.63 11.59
N ARG A 151 98.40 -58.40 10.68
CA ARG A 151 98.26 -57.41 9.61
C ARG A 151 97.26 -57.84 8.53
N GLY A 152 97.23 -59.13 8.18
CA GLY A 152 96.23 -59.70 7.29
C GLY A 152 94.83 -59.64 7.87
N GLU A 153 94.66 -59.98 9.14
CA GLU A 153 93.39 -59.90 9.88
C GLU A 153 92.90 -58.45 10.02
N LYS A 154 93.78 -57.50 10.36
CA LYS A 154 93.43 -56.07 10.41
C LYS A 154 93.06 -55.49 9.05
N LEU A 155 93.74 -55.91 7.98
CA LEU A 155 93.37 -55.54 6.62
C LEU A 155 92.03 -56.15 6.24
N GLN A 156 91.79 -57.42 6.55
CA GLN A 156 90.52 -58.10 6.28
C GLN A 156 89.35 -57.49 7.08
N GLU A 157 89.59 -57.07 8.32
CA GLU A 157 88.63 -56.34 9.16
C GLU A 157 88.32 -54.95 8.58
N ALA A 158 89.34 -54.22 8.10
CA ALA A 158 89.14 -52.95 7.40
C ALA A 158 88.39 -53.13 6.07
N THR A 159 88.67 -54.18 5.30
CA THR A 159 87.94 -54.50 4.06
C THR A 159 86.47 -54.79 4.35
N LYS A 160 86.16 -55.60 5.37
CA LYS A 160 84.78 -55.85 5.80
C LYS A 160 84.06 -54.58 6.26
N GLN A 161 84.75 -53.68 6.94
CA GLN A 161 84.19 -52.37 7.33
C GLN A 161 83.91 -51.48 6.12
N ILE A 162 84.79 -51.49 5.12
CA ILE A 162 84.58 -50.76 3.87
C ILE A 162 83.39 -51.33 3.10
N GLU A 163 83.28 -52.66 2.99
CA GLU A 163 82.14 -53.34 2.37
C GLU A 163 80.82 -52.99 3.09
N ALA A 164 80.79 -53.05 4.42
CA ALA A 164 79.62 -52.66 5.22
C ALA A 164 79.24 -51.18 5.04
N LEU A 165 80.22 -50.27 4.99
CA LEU A 165 79.97 -48.85 4.73
C LEU A 165 79.51 -48.61 3.29
N GLN A 166 79.98 -49.37 2.31
CA GLN A 166 79.53 -49.29 0.92
C GLN A 166 78.08 -49.76 0.77
N GLU A 167 77.70 -50.85 1.44
CA GLU A 167 76.32 -51.31 1.51
C GLU A 167 75.41 -50.28 2.19
N GLU A 168 75.86 -49.67 3.30
CA GLU A 168 75.12 -48.62 3.99
C GLU A 168 74.91 -47.38 3.11
N VAL A 169 75.94 -46.91 2.40
CA VAL A 169 75.81 -45.81 1.44
C VAL A 169 74.82 -46.16 0.32
N ARG A 170 74.88 -47.38 -0.20
CA ARG A 170 73.93 -47.86 -1.22
C ARG A 170 72.50 -47.87 -0.68
N ASN A 171 72.28 -48.29 0.57
CA ASN A 171 70.97 -48.27 1.21
C ASN A 171 70.45 -46.84 1.39
N GLN A 172 71.32 -45.91 1.82
CA GLN A 172 70.98 -44.50 1.96
C GLN A 172 70.64 -43.85 0.60
N GLU A 173 71.32 -44.21 -0.48
CA GLU A 173 71.00 -43.76 -1.83
C GLU A 173 69.63 -44.26 -2.31
N LEU A 174 69.25 -45.49 -1.96
CA LEU A 174 67.93 -46.04 -2.26
C LEU A 174 66.84 -45.30 -1.48
N LEU A 175 67.02 -45.12 -0.17
CA LEU A 175 66.10 -44.36 0.67
C LEU A 175 65.93 -42.91 0.19
N ARG A 176 67.03 -42.26 -0.23
CA ARG A 176 66.96 -40.92 -0.82
C ARG A 176 66.12 -40.90 -2.10
N LYS A 177 66.27 -41.89 -2.99
CA LYS A 177 65.46 -41.99 -4.22
C LYS A 177 63.98 -42.22 -3.92
N GLU A 178 63.67 -43.04 -2.91
CA GLU A 178 62.29 -43.27 -2.45
C GLU A 178 61.68 -42.00 -1.85
N LEU A 179 62.42 -41.28 -1.00
CA LEU A 179 62.00 -39.99 -0.46
C LEU A 179 61.76 -38.97 -1.56
N ASP A 180 62.67 -38.85 -2.54
CA ASP A 180 62.50 -37.94 -3.68
C ASP A 180 61.26 -38.30 -4.51
N PHE A 181 60.94 -39.59 -4.66
CA PHE A 181 59.72 -40.05 -5.33
C PHE A 181 58.47 -39.68 -4.54
N LEU A 182 58.45 -39.95 -3.24
CA LEU A 182 57.31 -39.64 -2.37
C LEU A 182 57.06 -38.14 -2.32
N LEU A 183 58.11 -37.31 -2.17
CA LEU A 183 58.00 -35.85 -2.19
C LEU A 183 57.41 -35.33 -3.51
N LYS A 184 57.85 -35.87 -4.65
CA LYS A 184 57.28 -35.50 -5.96
C LYS A 184 55.81 -35.92 -6.08
N LYS A 185 55.44 -37.08 -5.55
CA LYS A 185 54.05 -37.54 -5.55
C LYS A 185 53.17 -36.64 -4.69
N THR A 186 53.56 -36.36 -3.46
CA THR A 186 52.81 -35.47 -2.54
C THR A 186 52.72 -34.05 -3.09
N GLN A 187 53.78 -33.55 -3.74
CA GLN A 187 53.74 -32.23 -4.39
C GLN A 187 52.70 -32.18 -5.52
N ARG A 188 52.65 -33.21 -6.39
CA ARG A 188 51.66 -33.28 -7.47
C ARG A 188 50.23 -33.37 -6.93
N GLU A 189 50.01 -34.15 -5.88
CA GLU A 189 48.71 -34.27 -5.21
C GLU A 189 48.28 -32.93 -4.61
N HIS A 190 49.21 -32.22 -3.96
CA HIS A 190 48.97 -30.88 -3.43
C HIS A 190 48.66 -29.87 -4.55
N ASP A 191 49.46 -29.83 -5.61
CA ASP A 191 49.25 -28.92 -6.75
C ASP A 191 47.90 -29.18 -7.43
N SER A 192 47.50 -30.45 -7.57
CA SER A 192 46.19 -30.84 -8.10
C SER A 192 45.05 -30.35 -7.22
N LYS A 193 45.17 -30.54 -5.90
CA LYS A 193 44.18 -30.04 -4.93
C LYS A 193 44.06 -28.52 -4.97
N VAL A 194 45.18 -27.79 -4.95
CA VAL A 194 45.21 -26.33 -5.05
C VAL A 194 44.59 -25.86 -6.37
N ALA A 195 44.82 -26.57 -7.48
CA ALA A 195 44.19 -26.23 -8.75
C ALA A 195 42.67 -26.46 -8.75
N ALA A 196 42.18 -27.52 -8.10
CA ALA A 196 40.76 -27.78 -7.93
C ALA A 196 40.10 -26.71 -7.03
N ASP A 197 40.72 -26.39 -5.90
CA ASP A 197 40.24 -25.36 -4.96
C ASP A 197 40.19 -23.99 -5.64
N ARG A 198 41.20 -23.63 -6.44
CA ARG A 198 41.19 -22.39 -7.24
C ARG A 198 40.00 -22.31 -8.20
N LYS A 199 39.67 -23.42 -8.90
CA LYS A 199 38.50 -23.46 -9.79
C LYS A 199 37.19 -23.32 -9.02
N HIS A 200 37.09 -23.97 -7.87
CA HIS A 200 35.91 -23.88 -7.01
C HIS A 200 35.72 -22.44 -6.49
N ILE A 201 36.79 -21.80 -6.02
CA ILE A 201 36.77 -20.39 -5.59
C ILE A 201 36.30 -19.48 -6.73
N GLN A 202 36.85 -19.62 -7.94
CA GLN A 202 36.42 -18.83 -9.10
C GLN A 202 34.94 -19.02 -9.44
N GLN A 203 34.42 -20.25 -9.29
CA GLN A 203 33.00 -20.53 -9.50
C GLN A 203 32.13 -19.83 -8.44
N LEU A 204 32.53 -19.87 -7.17
CA LEU A 204 31.83 -19.18 -6.09
C LEU A 204 31.86 -17.66 -6.28
N GLU A 205 33.01 -17.08 -6.64
CA GLU A 205 33.14 -15.64 -6.95
C GLU A 205 32.18 -15.23 -8.07
N LYS A 206 32.10 -16.03 -9.14
CA LYS A 206 31.14 -15.78 -10.23
C LYS A 206 29.70 -15.82 -9.75
N GLN A 207 29.34 -16.75 -8.88
CA GLN A 207 27.99 -16.83 -8.31
C GLN A 207 27.68 -15.64 -7.38
N ILE A 208 28.64 -15.21 -6.57
CA ILE A 208 28.50 -14.03 -5.70
C ILE A 208 28.24 -12.78 -6.54
N LEU A 209 29.00 -12.58 -7.62
CA LEU A 209 28.81 -11.45 -8.54
C LEU A 209 27.45 -11.48 -9.26
N GLN A 210 26.99 -12.67 -9.67
CA GLN A 210 25.67 -12.81 -10.28
C GLN A 210 24.56 -12.48 -9.28
N ARG A 211 24.68 -12.97 -8.03
CA ARG A 211 23.71 -12.71 -6.97
C ARG A 211 23.69 -11.25 -6.56
N SER A 212 24.84 -10.57 -6.45
CA SER A 212 24.90 -9.15 -6.11
C SER A 212 24.26 -8.28 -7.21
N ALA A 213 24.52 -8.58 -8.49
CA ALA A 213 23.88 -7.87 -9.60
C ALA A 213 22.35 -8.05 -9.60
N LEU A 214 21.86 -9.26 -9.29
CA LEU A 214 20.42 -9.52 -9.14
C LEU A 214 19.84 -8.77 -7.95
N HIS A 215 20.53 -8.77 -6.80
CA HIS A 215 20.10 -8.05 -5.60
C HIS A 215 19.92 -6.56 -5.88
N SER A 216 20.93 -5.91 -6.46
CA SER A 216 20.85 -4.48 -6.81
C SER A 216 19.81 -4.17 -7.89
N SER A 217 19.43 -5.15 -8.71
CA SER A 217 18.31 -5.01 -9.66
C SER A 217 16.96 -5.08 -8.95
N LEU A 218 16.82 -6.02 -8.00
CA LEU A 218 15.60 -6.18 -7.21
C LEU A 218 15.37 -4.99 -6.27
N GLU A 219 16.41 -4.46 -5.63
CA GLU A 219 16.32 -3.25 -4.79
C GLU A 219 15.81 -2.05 -5.59
N ARG A 220 16.32 -1.83 -6.81
CA ARG A 220 15.83 -0.75 -7.68
C ARG A 220 14.37 -0.92 -8.06
N LYS A 221 13.97 -2.15 -8.43
CA LYS A 221 12.56 -2.45 -8.75
C LYS A 221 11.65 -2.26 -7.54
N LEU A 222 12.10 -2.65 -6.36
CA LEU A 222 11.36 -2.47 -5.12
C LEU A 222 11.15 -0.97 -4.84
N TYR A 223 12.20 -0.17 -4.96
CA TYR A 223 12.09 1.29 -4.83
C TYR A 223 11.16 1.92 -5.88
N GLU A 224 11.22 1.48 -7.14
CA GLU A 224 10.31 1.95 -8.20
C GLU A 224 8.84 1.62 -7.88
N VAL A 225 8.58 0.41 -7.37
CA VAL A 225 7.23 -0.01 -6.95
C VAL A 225 6.76 0.80 -5.76
N GLU A 226 7.57 0.97 -4.72
CA GLU A 226 7.25 1.79 -3.54
C GLU A 226 6.95 3.25 -3.94
N SER A 227 7.76 3.83 -4.81
CA SER A 227 7.52 5.18 -5.34
C SER A 227 6.23 5.27 -6.15
N SER A 228 5.91 4.24 -6.94
CA SER A 228 4.66 4.18 -7.70
C SER A 228 3.43 4.05 -6.81
N LEU A 229 3.54 3.26 -5.74
CA LEU A 229 2.48 3.05 -4.76
C LEU A 229 2.21 4.35 -3.99
N ALA A 230 3.26 5.02 -3.50
CA ALA A 230 3.14 6.30 -2.80
C ALA A 230 2.46 7.38 -3.67
N ARG A 231 2.78 7.42 -4.98
CA ARG A 231 2.09 8.32 -5.92
C ARG A 231 0.62 7.93 -6.13
N HIS A 232 0.33 6.64 -6.23
CA HIS A 232 -1.03 6.15 -6.38
C HIS A 232 -1.87 6.48 -5.14
N ASP A 233 -1.34 6.26 -3.93
CA ASP A 233 -2.04 6.57 -2.68
C ASP A 233 -2.34 8.05 -2.56
N LYS A 234 -1.36 8.91 -2.87
CA LYS A 234 -1.58 10.37 -2.92
C LYS A 234 -2.69 10.76 -3.90
N ASN A 235 -2.68 10.18 -5.12
CA ASN A 235 -3.73 10.45 -6.11
C ASN A 235 -5.10 9.96 -5.61
N LYS A 236 -5.16 8.83 -4.90
CA LYS A 236 -6.40 8.31 -4.32
C LYS A 236 -6.94 9.19 -3.20
N ASP A 237 -6.07 9.73 -2.36
CA ASP A 237 -6.45 10.69 -1.32
C ASP A 237 -7.02 11.97 -1.94
N GLU A 238 -6.42 12.47 -3.02
CA GLU A 238 -6.93 13.62 -3.78
C GLU A 238 -8.31 13.33 -4.40
N GLU A 239 -8.48 12.17 -5.04
CA GLU A 239 -9.77 11.73 -5.61
C GLU A 239 -10.85 11.60 -4.52
N LEU A 240 -10.51 11.01 -3.36
CA LEU A 240 -11.41 10.88 -2.21
C LEU A 240 -11.79 12.25 -1.64
N GLY A 241 -10.87 13.20 -1.60
CA GLY A 241 -11.14 14.59 -1.23
C GLY A 241 -12.19 15.23 -2.14
N ILE A 242 -12.01 15.12 -3.46
CA ILE A 242 -12.95 15.67 -4.47
C ILE A 242 -14.35 15.04 -4.32
N VAL A 243 -14.43 13.72 -4.14
CA VAL A 243 -15.70 13.02 -3.95
C VAL A 243 -16.38 13.45 -2.65
N SER A 244 -15.61 13.57 -1.56
CA SER A 244 -16.14 14.01 -0.26
C SER A 244 -16.70 15.43 -0.32
N ASP A 245 -16.03 16.33 -1.02
CA ASP A 245 -16.49 17.71 -1.22
C ASP A 245 -17.77 17.75 -2.07
N ARG A 246 -17.84 16.97 -3.16
CA ARG A 246 -19.06 16.83 -3.98
C ARG A 246 -20.24 16.26 -3.19
N ILE A 247 -20.01 15.28 -2.32
CA ILE A 247 -21.05 14.73 -1.44
C ILE A 247 -21.56 15.81 -0.50
N ARG A 248 -20.67 16.60 0.11
CA ARG A 248 -21.04 17.69 1.01
C ARG A 248 -21.86 18.76 0.29
N GLU A 249 -21.46 19.15 -0.92
CA GLU A 249 -22.21 20.09 -1.75
C GLU A 249 -23.59 19.55 -2.13
N ALA A 250 -23.67 18.28 -2.52
CA ALA A 250 -24.94 17.64 -2.86
C ALA A 250 -25.89 17.58 -1.66
N GLN A 251 -25.38 17.22 -0.48
CA GLN A 251 -26.15 17.23 0.77
C GLN A 251 -26.67 18.63 1.11
N ALA A 252 -25.84 19.67 0.97
CA ALA A 252 -26.26 21.05 1.19
C ALA A 252 -27.37 21.49 0.20
N ARG A 253 -27.26 21.10 -1.07
CA ARG A 253 -28.30 21.36 -2.08
C ARG A 253 -29.61 20.64 -1.77
N ILE A 254 -29.54 19.36 -1.36
CA ILE A 254 -30.71 18.58 -0.95
C ILE A 254 -31.43 19.26 0.21
N ALA A 255 -30.69 19.64 1.26
CA ALA A 255 -31.28 20.33 2.41
C ALA A 255 -31.95 21.67 2.04
N SER A 256 -31.37 22.41 1.09
CA SER A 256 -31.97 23.63 0.56
C SER A 256 -33.27 23.35 -0.19
N LEU A 257 -33.29 22.34 -1.05
CA LEU A 257 -34.48 21.95 -1.81
C LEU A 257 -35.59 21.38 -0.93
N GLU A 258 -35.23 20.64 0.13
CA GLU A 258 -36.20 20.16 1.13
C GLU A 258 -36.88 21.32 1.85
N LYS A 259 -36.12 22.36 2.22
CA LYS A 259 -36.67 23.58 2.83
C LYS A 259 -37.59 24.34 1.87
N GLU A 260 -37.20 24.45 0.59
CA GLU A 260 -38.02 25.10 -0.43
C GLU A 260 -39.33 24.32 -0.67
N ASN A 261 -39.25 22.99 -0.78
CA ASN A 261 -40.43 22.13 -0.91
C ASN A 261 -41.37 22.24 0.28
N ALA A 262 -40.86 22.29 1.51
CA ALA A 262 -41.69 22.52 2.70
C ALA A 262 -42.41 23.88 2.62
N SER A 263 -41.69 24.94 2.24
CA SER A 263 -42.30 26.27 2.07
C SER A 263 -43.36 26.31 0.97
N LEU A 264 -43.13 25.62 -0.15
CA LEU A 264 -44.12 25.54 -1.24
C LEU A 264 -45.34 24.73 -0.83
N HIS A 265 -45.14 23.66 -0.06
CA HIS A 265 -46.23 22.85 0.47
C HIS A 265 -47.14 23.68 1.39
N ASP A 266 -46.56 24.47 2.29
CA ASP A 266 -47.30 25.38 3.17
C ASP A 266 -48.09 26.42 2.37
N GLN A 267 -47.49 26.99 1.31
CA GLN A 267 -48.19 27.93 0.42
C GLN A 267 -49.37 27.29 -0.30
N VAL A 268 -49.20 26.07 -0.83
CA VAL A 268 -50.28 25.33 -1.49
C VAL A 268 -51.40 25.01 -0.50
N SER A 269 -51.07 24.63 0.73
CA SER A 269 -52.06 24.39 1.78
C SER A 269 -52.87 25.66 2.10
N SER A 270 -52.19 26.80 2.23
CA SER A 270 -52.85 28.10 2.44
C SER A 270 -53.78 28.46 1.27
N LEU A 271 -53.31 28.33 0.03
CA LEU A 271 -54.11 28.63 -1.16
C LEU A 271 -55.31 27.68 -1.30
N SER A 272 -55.16 26.41 -0.91
CA SER A 272 -56.29 25.48 -0.87
C SER A 272 -57.34 25.94 0.14
N SER A 273 -56.93 26.35 1.34
CA SER A 273 -57.86 26.88 2.36
C SER A 273 -58.56 28.15 1.89
N ASP A 274 -57.85 29.06 1.21
CA ASP A 274 -58.44 30.28 0.66
C ASP A 274 -59.45 29.97 -0.45
N ARG A 275 -59.13 29.00 -1.32
CA ARG A 275 -60.05 28.53 -2.37
C ARG A 275 -61.34 27.97 -1.76
N ASP A 276 -61.21 27.11 -0.75
CA ASP A 276 -62.37 26.47 -0.12
C ASP A 276 -63.27 27.52 0.52
N ARG A 277 -62.68 28.49 1.23
CA ARG A 277 -63.41 29.64 1.79
C ARG A 277 -64.11 30.49 0.71
N LEU A 278 -63.43 30.77 -0.40
CA LEU A 278 -64.03 31.54 -1.51
C LEU A 278 -65.18 30.78 -2.17
N THR A 279 -65.11 29.45 -2.19
CA THR A 279 -66.16 28.59 -2.73
C THR A 279 -67.39 28.62 -1.83
N GLU A 280 -67.21 28.53 -0.50
CA GLU A 280 -68.30 28.71 0.48
C GLU A 280 -68.97 30.09 0.34
N LEU A 281 -68.19 31.17 0.25
CA LEU A 281 -68.73 32.53 0.06
C LEU A 281 -69.49 32.67 -1.26
N LEU A 282 -69.05 31.98 -2.31
CA LEU A 282 -69.73 31.99 -3.61
C LEU A 282 -71.08 31.25 -3.52
N GLU A 283 -71.13 30.12 -2.82
CA GLU A 283 -72.36 29.38 -2.55
C GLU A 283 -73.35 30.25 -1.76
N GLU A 284 -72.93 30.83 -0.63
CA GLU A 284 -73.77 31.75 0.17
C GLU A 284 -74.29 32.94 -0.65
N THR A 285 -73.44 33.54 -1.48
CA THR A 285 -73.83 34.65 -2.36
C THR A 285 -74.85 34.20 -3.41
N THR A 286 -74.69 32.99 -3.94
CA THR A 286 -75.60 32.42 -4.95
C THR A 286 -76.97 32.13 -4.33
N GLU A 287 -77.00 31.53 -3.14
CA GLU A 287 -78.23 31.30 -2.38
C GLU A 287 -78.95 32.62 -2.07
N SER A 288 -78.22 33.64 -1.61
CA SER A 288 -78.80 34.97 -1.37
C SER A 288 -79.35 35.60 -2.65
N LYS A 289 -78.66 35.43 -3.79
CA LYS A 289 -79.11 35.93 -5.09
C LYS A 289 -80.44 35.27 -5.49
N ASP A 290 -80.57 33.97 -5.29
CA ASP A 290 -81.78 33.22 -5.64
C ASP A 290 -82.95 33.62 -4.74
N VAL A 291 -82.73 33.80 -3.43
CA VAL A 291 -83.75 34.36 -2.52
C VAL A 291 -84.21 35.76 -2.96
N PHE A 292 -83.30 36.63 -3.39
CA PHE A 292 -83.70 37.96 -3.89
C PHE A 292 -84.46 37.88 -5.21
N ALA A 293 -84.13 36.92 -6.08
CA ALA A 293 -84.89 36.70 -7.32
C ALA A 293 -86.33 36.29 -7.01
N ASP A 294 -86.53 35.33 -6.11
CA ASP A 294 -87.87 34.90 -5.67
C ASP A 294 -88.67 36.07 -5.08
N GLN A 295 -88.04 36.92 -4.26
CA GLN A 295 -88.67 38.12 -3.70
C GLN A 295 -89.08 39.14 -4.78
N ILE A 296 -88.26 39.31 -5.82
CA ILE A 296 -88.57 40.19 -6.96
C ILE A 296 -89.78 39.65 -7.72
N ASP A 297 -89.83 38.34 -7.98
CA ASP A 297 -90.94 37.70 -8.68
C ASP A 297 -92.25 37.83 -7.88
N GLU A 298 -92.23 37.59 -6.57
CA GLU A 298 -93.40 37.82 -5.69
C GLU A 298 -93.87 39.28 -5.72
N LEU A 299 -92.95 40.24 -5.70
CA LEU A 299 -93.28 41.65 -5.77
C LEU A 299 -93.87 42.02 -7.14
N ALA A 300 -93.34 41.44 -8.22
CA ALA A 300 -93.85 41.64 -9.57
C ALA A 300 -95.30 41.13 -9.72
N GLU A 301 -95.60 39.95 -9.17
CA GLU A 301 -96.97 39.40 -9.14
C GLU A 301 -97.93 40.29 -8.34
N LYS A 302 -97.50 40.77 -7.16
CA LYS A 302 -98.29 41.72 -6.34
C LYS A 302 -98.56 43.01 -7.10
N CYS A 303 -97.56 43.57 -7.79
CA CYS A 303 -97.74 44.76 -8.62
C CYS A 303 -98.74 44.51 -9.76
N GLN A 304 -98.64 43.41 -10.49
CA GLN A 304 -99.60 43.06 -11.55
C GLN A 304 -101.02 42.89 -11.00
N SER A 305 -101.17 42.23 -9.84
CA SER A 305 -102.47 42.09 -9.18
C SER A 305 -103.06 43.46 -8.82
N LEU A 306 -102.27 44.36 -8.22
CA LEU A 306 -102.71 45.71 -7.88
C LEU A 306 -103.04 46.55 -9.11
N GLU A 307 -102.26 46.44 -10.19
CA GLU A 307 -102.55 47.09 -11.47
C GLU A 307 -103.89 46.63 -12.04
N SER A 308 -104.18 45.32 -11.98
CA SER A 308 -105.46 44.76 -12.41
C SER A 308 -106.64 45.25 -11.56
N GLU A 309 -106.44 45.40 -10.25
CA GLU A 309 -107.45 45.94 -9.33
C GLU A 309 -107.70 47.42 -9.61
N VAL A 310 -106.64 48.21 -9.83
CA VAL A 310 -106.75 49.62 -10.22
C VAL A 310 -107.51 49.77 -11.54
N GLU A 311 -107.24 48.93 -12.53
CA GLU A 311 -107.94 48.98 -13.82
C GLU A 311 -109.42 48.58 -13.70
N ALA A 312 -109.73 47.59 -12.85
CA ALA A 312 -111.11 47.21 -12.53
C ALA A 312 -111.86 48.36 -11.84
N LEU A 313 -111.24 48.99 -10.83
CA LEU A 313 -111.80 50.16 -10.15
C LEU A 313 -112.00 51.35 -11.10
N ARG A 314 -111.06 51.58 -12.02
CA ARG A 314 -111.22 52.60 -13.08
C ARG A 314 -112.41 52.28 -14.00
N SER A 315 -112.55 51.04 -14.43
CA SER A 315 -113.69 50.60 -15.24
C SER A 315 -115.03 50.75 -14.50
N GLU A 316 -115.07 50.45 -13.21
CA GLU A 316 -116.25 50.66 -12.36
C GLU A 316 -116.59 52.15 -12.24
N ILE A 317 -115.59 53.01 -12.01
CA ILE A 317 -115.78 54.47 -12.01
C ILE A 317 -116.33 54.94 -13.36
N ASP A 318 -115.74 54.51 -14.48
CA ASP A 318 -116.19 54.88 -15.82
C ASP A 318 -117.63 54.42 -16.08
N MET A 319 -118.00 53.20 -15.64
CA MET A 319 -119.37 52.71 -15.76
C MET A 319 -120.35 53.51 -14.91
N LEU A 320 -120.03 53.77 -13.64
CA LEU A 320 -120.87 54.57 -12.74
C LEU A 320 -121.03 55.99 -13.27
N GLN A 321 -119.93 56.63 -13.68
CA GLN A 321 -119.98 57.96 -14.30
C GLN A 321 -120.81 57.94 -15.58
N THR A 322 -120.61 56.99 -16.47
CA THR A 322 -121.33 56.98 -17.77
C THR A 322 -122.80 56.65 -17.57
N LYS A 323 -123.13 55.67 -16.74
CA LYS A 323 -124.52 55.21 -16.56
C LYS A 323 -125.31 56.19 -15.69
N ASP A 324 -124.84 56.49 -14.47
CA ASP A 324 -125.61 57.32 -13.55
C ASP A 324 -125.70 58.76 -14.03
N ILE A 325 -124.63 59.35 -14.57
CA ILE A 325 -124.69 60.72 -15.11
C ILE A 325 -125.61 60.77 -16.33
N ASN A 326 -125.58 59.77 -17.22
CA ASN A 326 -126.49 59.76 -18.36
C ASN A 326 -127.94 59.50 -17.94
N ASP A 327 -128.20 58.61 -16.98
CA ASP A 327 -129.54 58.38 -16.44
C ASP A 327 -130.08 59.65 -15.77
N ILE A 328 -129.28 60.33 -14.96
CA ILE A 328 -129.60 61.63 -14.36
C ILE A 328 -129.88 62.66 -15.47
N ARG A 329 -129.00 62.80 -16.46
CA ARG A 329 -129.19 63.70 -17.61
C ARG A 329 -130.50 63.42 -18.33
N THR A 330 -130.84 62.16 -18.55
CA THR A 330 -132.07 61.74 -19.25
C THR A 330 -133.31 62.03 -18.41
N GLN A 331 -133.27 61.75 -17.10
CA GLN A 331 -134.36 62.08 -16.17
C GLN A 331 -134.62 63.60 -16.11
N TYR A 332 -133.56 64.40 -16.02
CA TYR A 332 -133.67 65.86 -16.05
C TYR A 332 -134.17 66.36 -17.41
N ALA A 333 -133.74 65.78 -18.53
CA ALA A 333 -134.26 66.12 -19.86
C ALA A 333 -135.77 65.85 -19.98
N VAL A 334 -136.25 64.69 -19.52
CA VAL A 334 -137.69 64.36 -19.48
C VAL A 334 -138.45 65.32 -18.57
N ARG A 335 -137.89 65.67 -17.41
CA ARG A 335 -138.51 66.63 -16.49
C ARG A 335 -138.61 68.03 -17.10
N ILE A 336 -137.56 68.47 -17.80
CA ILE A 336 -137.55 69.75 -18.52
C ILE A 336 -138.60 69.76 -19.63
N ASP A 337 -138.70 68.69 -20.44
CA ASP A 337 -139.71 68.59 -21.52
C ASP A 337 -141.15 68.63 -20.97
N ARG A 338 -141.43 67.93 -19.85
CA ARG A 338 -142.73 68.03 -19.16
C ARG A 338 -143.01 69.45 -18.69
N LEU A 339 -142.04 70.10 -18.04
CA LEU A 339 -142.20 71.48 -17.58
C LEU A 339 -142.44 72.44 -18.75
N GLN A 340 -141.75 72.25 -19.88
CA GLN A 340 -141.98 73.06 -21.08
C GLN A 340 -143.39 72.86 -21.65
N LYS A 341 -143.88 71.61 -21.71
CA LYS A 341 -145.25 71.30 -22.14
C LYS A 341 -146.31 71.88 -21.19
N ASP A 342 -146.12 71.73 -19.88
CA ASP A 342 -147.03 72.29 -18.87
C ASP A 342 -147.04 73.82 -18.93
N ASN A 343 -145.87 74.45 -19.13
CA ASN A 343 -145.77 75.89 -19.24
C ASN A 343 -146.43 76.40 -20.54
N ALA A 344 -146.25 75.71 -21.67
CA ALA A 344 -146.93 76.02 -22.93
C ALA A 344 -148.46 75.85 -22.81
N ALA A 345 -148.92 74.79 -22.14
CA ALA A 345 -150.34 74.57 -21.86
C ALA A 345 -150.92 75.65 -20.94
N ASN A 346 -150.18 76.08 -19.92
CA ASN A 346 -150.55 77.20 -19.06
C ASN A 346 -150.57 78.53 -19.82
N GLU A 347 -149.59 78.79 -20.69
CA GLU A 347 -149.57 79.95 -21.59
C GLU A 347 -150.82 79.96 -22.48
N GLN A 348 -151.21 78.80 -23.00
CA GLN A 348 -152.39 78.68 -23.86
C GLN A 348 -153.69 78.87 -23.07
N LYS A 349 -153.78 78.38 -21.83
CA LYS A 349 -154.90 78.68 -20.92
C LYS A 349 -154.98 80.17 -20.60
N LEU A 350 -153.85 80.81 -20.28
CA LEU A 350 -153.79 82.25 -20.03
C LEU A 350 -154.21 83.06 -21.26
N ARG A 351 -153.80 82.64 -22.47
CA ARG A 351 -154.27 83.25 -23.73
C ARG A 351 -155.79 83.12 -23.90
N GLN A 352 -156.35 81.94 -23.61
CA GLN A 352 -157.80 81.72 -23.65
C GLN A 352 -158.55 82.56 -22.60
N GLU A 353 -158.00 82.72 -21.40
CA GLU A 353 -158.57 83.61 -20.38
C GLU A 353 -158.51 85.07 -20.82
N ILE A 354 -157.39 85.52 -21.39
CA ILE A 354 -157.26 86.87 -21.96
C ILE A 354 -158.31 87.09 -23.05
N ASP A 355 -158.51 86.12 -23.95
CA ASP A 355 -159.51 86.24 -25.02
C ASP A 355 -160.93 86.22 -24.49
N ARG A 356 -161.21 85.43 -23.44
CA ARG A 356 -162.49 85.44 -22.74
C ARG A 356 -162.74 86.80 -22.06
N VAL A 357 -161.76 87.35 -21.35
CA VAL A 357 -161.87 88.67 -20.72
C VAL A 357 -162.06 89.77 -21.76
N LYS A 358 -161.37 89.70 -22.91
CA LYS A 358 -161.60 90.60 -24.04
C LYS A 358 -163.04 90.52 -24.57
N GLN A 359 -163.62 89.32 -24.66
CA GLN A 359 -165.02 89.15 -25.05
C GLN A 359 -166.00 89.67 -23.99
N GLU A 360 -165.72 89.46 -22.70
CA GLU A 360 -166.51 90.01 -21.59
C GLU A 360 -166.45 91.55 -21.58
N LEU A 361 -165.30 92.16 -21.88
CA LEU A 361 -165.16 93.61 -22.06
C LEU A 361 -165.97 94.12 -23.25
N LYS A 362 -165.88 93.46 -24.42
CA LYS A 362 -166.69 93.81 -25.60
C LYS A 362 -168.19 93.81 -25.31
N LYS A 363 -168.70 92.78 -24.61
CA LYS A 363 -170.12 92.70 -24.23
C LYS A 363 -170.52 93.83 -23.27
N ARG A 364 -169.60 94.25 -22.39
CA ARG A 364 -169.81 95.41 -21.49
C ARG A 364 -169.93 96.70 -22.31
N ASP A 365 -169.01 96.93 -23.24
CA ASP A 365 -168.98 98.14 -24.07
C ASP A 365 -170.23 98.22 -24.98
N GLU A 366 -170.69 97.10 -25.53
CA GLU A 366 -171.94 97.01 -26.31
C GLU A 366 -173.19 97.30 -25.46
N SER A 367 -173.20 96.86 -24.19
CA SER A 367 -174.31 97.11 -23.25
C SER A 367 -174.41 98.58 -22.79
N LEU A 368 -173.28 99.29 -22.73
CA LEU A 368 -173.22 100.71 -22.39
C LEU A 368 -173.64 101.61 -23.57
N ALA A 369 -173.39 101.18 -24.82
CA ALA A 369 -173.82 101.91 -26.02
C ALA A 369 -175.35 101.90 -26.22
N GLN A 370 -176.05 100.84 -25.78
CA GLN A 370 -177.51 100.73 -25.91
C GLN A 370 -178.29 101.59 -24.91
N THR A 371 -177.70 101.91 -23.75
CA THR A 371 -178.34 102.73 -22.70
C THR A 371 -178.21 104.24 -22.96
N ALA A 372 -177.19 104.69 -23.70
CA ALA A 372 -176.99 106.11 -24.03
C ALA A 372 -178.00 106.66 -25.08
N ASN A 373 -178.47 105.83 -26.01
CA ASN A 373 -179.33 106.29 -27.11
C ASN A 373 -180.83 106.48 -26.73
N GLN A 374 -181.25 106.05 -25.54
CA GLN A 374 -182.65 106.18 -25.07
C GLN A 374 -182.97 107.50 -24.36
N TRP A 375 -181.98 108.34 -24.03
CA TRP A 375 -182.15 109.51 -23.15
C TRP A 375 -182.14 110.90 -23.83
N VAL A 376 -181.82 111.03 -25.12
CA VAL A 376 -181.57 112.35 -25.75
C VAL A 376 -182.69 112.86 -26.69
N GLY A 377 -183.72 112.08 -27.03
CA GLY A 377 -184.73 112.49 -28.04
C GLY A 377 -186.06 113.06 -27.55
N LYS A 378 -186.41 112.93 -26.26
CA LYS A 378 -187.71 113.36 -25.69
C LYS A 378 -187.54 114.52 -24.70
N HIS A 379 -187.12 115.70 -25.17
CA HIS A 379 -187.45 117.01 -24.58
C HIS A 379 -186.83 118.13 -25.43
N PHE A 380 -187.61 118.71 -26.36
CA PHE A 380 -187.76 120.17 -26.53
C PHE A 380 -188.81 120.44 -27.62
N ARG A 381 -190.07 120.57 -27.19
CA ARG A 381 -191.14 121.29 -27.90
C ARG A 381 -191.81 122.19 -26.86
N ILE A 382 -191.74 123.50 -27.13
CA ILE A 382 -192.57 124.63 -26.61
C ILE A 382 -192.14 125.23 -25.26
N TRP A 383 -191.32 126.28 -25.30
CA TRP A 383 -191.79 127.66 -25.52
C TRP A 383 -191.06 128.27 -26.71
#